data_AF-A0A9X2UL94-F1
#
_entry.id   AF-A0A9X2UL94-F1
#
_cell.length_a   1.000
_cell.length_b   1.000
_cell.length_c   1.000
_cell.angle_alpha   90.00
_cell.angle_beta   90.00
_cell.angle_gamma   90.00
#
_symmetry.space_group_name_H-M   'P 1'
#
loop_
_entity.id
_entity.type
_entity.pdbx_description
1 polymer ?
#
loop_
_entity_poly.entity_id
_entity_poly.type
_entity_poly.pdbx_seq_one_letter_code
_entity_poly.pdbx_strand_id
1 'polypeptide(L)'
;MPAHLRSLPVTLPGLLIGLALLGGCRPNPDGSTEAAAPPQSSGSLALPDSVLSPPDTTADRFEAALQTALSHSEATDSIGPVVQAVGRHFRGRPYRTGTLDAPTTETLVARFDGFDCVTFVETALALARGAQASDTTYAGFARRLAEQRYRGGGPVGYCGRLHYFTEWIADNATRDHVQRLGAQLEGRPLRDTLDFMSTHRSAYDRFATDDSLFACVREMEARLRAQQRRDPVRYVPQDSIRAVYDQLRAGDIVALVSSIDGLDVAHTGLVYVPPDSGPNTIGLLHASLTDGVTVSPDLQRYVRTIDRQIGMVVARPRPVR
;
A
#
# COMPACT_ATOMS: atom_id res chain seq x y z
N MET A 1 29.42 -34.04 1.88
CA MET A 1 28.38 -35.09 1.82
C MET A 1 27.02 -34.40 1.91
N PRO A 2 26.25 -34.30 0.82
CA PRO A 2 24.96 -33.62 0.86
C PRO A 2 23.86 -34.61 1.25
N ALA A 3 23.06 -34.24 2.24
CA ALA A 3 21.87 -34.98 2.66
C ALA A 3 20.68 -34.60 1.75
N HIS A 4 20.05 -35.63 1.18
CA HIS A 4 18.88 -35.53 0.32
C HIS A 4 17.63 -35.11 1.13
N LEU A 5 16.96 -34.04 0.71
CA LEU A 5 15.60 -33.71 1.12
C LEU A 5 14.61 -34.48 0.22
N ARG A 6 13.85 -35.38 0.84
CA ARG A 6 12.75 -36.12 0.21
C ARG A 6 11.48 -35.26 0.20
N SER A 7 10.92 -35.08 -0.99
CA SER A 7 9.59 -34.55 -1.25
C SER A 7 8.50 -35.57 -0.86
N LEU A 8 7.48 -35.13 -0.10
CA LEU A 8 6.24 -35.87 0.13
C LEU A 8 5.08 -35.12 -0.59
N PRO A 9 4.23 -35.82 -1.35
CA PRO A 9 3.05 -35.21 -1.96
C PRO A 9 1.87 -35.25 -0.98
N VAL A 10 1.13 -34.15 -0.86
CA VAL A 10 -0.16 -34.11 -0.16
C VAL A 10 -1.27 -34.24 -1.20
N THR A 11 -1.99 -35.35 -1.14
CA THR A 11 -3.22 -35.63 -1.89
C THR A 11 -4.43 -35.05 -1.16
N LEU A 12 -5.24 -34.22 -1.82
CA LEU A 12 -6.60 -33.89 -1.36
C LEU A 12 -7.62 -34.84 -2.04
N PRO A 13 -8.58 -35.41 -1.29
CA PRO A 13 -9.68 -36.16 -1.89
C PRO A 13 -10.80 -35.22 -2.33
N GLY A 14 -11.38 -35.52 -3.50
CA GLY A 14 -12.51 -34.81 -4.06
C GLY A 14 -13.85 -35.12 -3.37
N LEU A 15 -14.83 -34.25 -3.60
CA LEU A 15 -16.23 -34.58 -3.39
C LEU A 15 -17.09 -33.98 -4.52
N LEU A 16 -17.93 -34.85 -5.08
CA LEU A 16 -18.83 -34.64 -6.20
C LEU A 16 -20.14 -33.94 -5.80
N ILE A 17 -20.58 -33.05 -6.69
CA ILE A 17 -21.92 -32.89 -7.29
C ILE A 17 -23.15 -32.75 -6.37
N GLY A 18 -23.85 -31.61 -6.56
CA GLY A 18 -25.29 -31.46 -6.38
C GLY A 18 -25.84 -30.44 -7.39
N LEU A 19 -26.50 -30.94 -8.43
CA LEU A 19 -27.10 -30.21 -9.55
C LEU A 19 -28.51 -29.72 -9.16
N ALA A 20 -28.87 -28.47 -9.50
CA ALA A 20 -30.27 -28.08 -9.69
C ALA A 20 -30.38 -26.97 -10.75
N LEU A 21 -30.97 -27.34 -11.89
CA LEU A 21 -31.39 -26.46 -12.97
C LEU A 21 -32.85 -26.03 -12.74
N LEU A 22 -33.20 -24.80 -13.14
CA LEU A 22 -34.21 -24.45 -14.17
C LEU A 22 -34.97 -23.14 -13.88
N GLY A 23 -35.15 -22.36 -14.96
CA GLY A 23 -36.18 -21.33 -15.16
C GLY A 23 -35.65 -19.90 -15.03
N GLY A 24 -35.70 -19.01 -16.02
CA GLY A 24 -36.29 -19.03 -17.35
C GLY A 24 -36.12 -17.63 -17.98
N CYS A 25 -35.87 -17.60 -19.29
CA CYS A 25 -35.96 -16.47 -20.22
C CYS A 25 -37.29 -15.68 -20.06
N ARG A 26 -37.46 -14.37 -20.36
CA ARG A 26 -36.95 -13.47 -21.43
C ARG A 26 -37.42 -12.01 -21.14
N PRO A 27 -37.00 -10.99 -21.93
CA PRO A 27 -37.10 -9.55 -21.65
C PRO A 27 -38.34 -8.88 -22.27
N ASN A 28 -38.56 -7.60 -21.95
CA ASN A 28 -39.12 -6.67 -22.93
C ASN A 28 -38.66 -5.21 -22.70
N PRO A 29 -38.66 -4.37 -23.76
CA PRO A 29 -38.00 -3.08 -23.84
C PRO A 29 -38.95 -1.89 -23.65
N ASP A 30 -38.43 -0.70 -23.98
CA ASP A 30 -39.02 0.64 -24.01
C ASP A 30 -38.71 1.42 -22.72
N GLY A 31 -37.96 2.51 -22.72
CA GLY A 31 -37.76 3.53 -23.75
C GLY A 31 -38.01 4.86 -23.04
N SER A 32 -37.00 5.73 -22.97
CA SER A 32 -37.08 7.20 -22.80
C SER A 32 -35.70 7.75 -22.44
N THR A 33 -35.08 8.42 -23.40
CA THR A 33 -33.97 9.35 -23.20
C THR A 33 -34.44 10.59 -22.44
N GLU A 34 -33.84 10.85 -21.28
CA GLU A 34 -33.79 12.18 -20.69
C GLU A 34 -32.38 12.41 -20.13
N ALA A 35 -31.71 13.41 -20.69
CA ALA A 35 -30.36 13.80 -20.29
C ALA A 35 -30.42 14.51 -18.94
N ALA A 36 -30.03 13.82 -17.87
CA ALA A 36 -29.87 14.42 -16.55
C ALA A 36 -28.43 14.96 -16.39
N ALA A 37 -28.35 16.24 -16.03
CA ALA A 37 -27.13 16.95 -15.64
C ALA A 37 -26.39 16.22 -14.48
N PRO A 38 -25.06 16.38 -14.35
CA PRO A 38 -24.27 15.58 -13.43
C PRO A 38 -24.61 15.91 -11.97
N PRO A 39 -24.84 14.91 -11.10
CA PRO A 39 -24.92 15.17 -9.68
C PRO A 39 -23.52 15.50 -9.17
N GLN A 40 -23.30 16.77 -8.81
CA GLN A 40 -22.33 17.10 -7.79
C GLN A 40 -22.89 16.63 -6.46
N SER A 41 -22.27 15.62 -5.85
CA SER A 41 -22.37 15.42 -4.41
C SER A 41 -21.05 14.92 -3.86
N SER A 42 -20.50 15.75 -2.99
CA SER A 42 -19.51 15.43 -1.99
C SER A 42 -20.02 14.28 -1.12
N GLY A 43 -19.75 13.04 -1.55
CA GLY A 43 -19.94 11.86 -0.73
C GLY A 43 -18.84 11.82 0.32
N SER A 44 -19.10 12.39 1.50
CA SER A 44 -18.34 12.02 2.70
C SER A 44 -18.39 10.50 2.81
N LEU A 45 -17.23 9.83 2.82
CA LEU A 45 -17.13 8.38 3.01
C LEU A 45 -17.87 7.98 4.29
N ALA A 46 -19.07 7.42 4.13
CA ALA A 46 -19.71 6.65 5.18
C ALA A 46 -19.01 5.29 5.22
N LEU A 47 -17.96 5.19 6.03
CA LEU A 47 -17.39 3.89 6.36
C LEU A 47 -18.46 3.06 7.07
N PRO A 48 -18.64 1.77 6.73
CA PRO A 48 -19.60 0.93 7.44
C PRO A 48 -19.28 0.87 8.94
N ASP A 49 -20.31 0.82 9.79
CA ASP A 49 -20.21 0.95 11.25
C ASP A 49 -19.23 -0.04 11.92
N SER A 50 -18.90 -1.15 11.26
CA SER A 50 -17.88 -2.12 11.67
C SER A 50 -16.46 -1.56 11.76
N VAL A 51 -16.24 -0.34 11.24
CA VAL A 51 -14.99 0.43 11.30
C VAL A 51 -14.98 1.45 12.44
N LEU A 52 -16.10 1.67 13.14
CA LEU A 52 -16.25 2.84 14.02
C LEU A 52 -15.72 2.66 15.44
N SER A 53 -15.41 1.42 15.85
CA SER A 53 -14.71 1.14 17.11
C SER A 53 -13.59 0.10 16.89
N PRO A 54 -12.35 0.39 17.29
CA PRO A 54 -11.27 -0.61 17.21
C PRO A 54 -11.58 -1.78 18.16
N PRO A 55 -11.48 -3.05 17.71
CA PRO A 55 -11.73 -4.19 18.58
C PRO A 55 -10.60 -4.33 19.63
N ASP A 56 -10.98 -4.41 20.90
CA ASP A 56 -10.12 -4.75 22.05
C ASP A 56 -8.77 -4.00 22.10
N THR A 57 -7.65 -4.72 22.29
CA THR A 57 -6.28 -4.19 22.43
C THR A 57 -5.80 -3.31 21.25
N THR A 58 -6.60 -3.19 20.19
CA THR A 58 -6.37 -2.26 19.08
C THR A 58 -6.61 -0.81 19.50
N ALA A 59 -7.58 -0.56 20.40
CA ALA A 59 -7.90 0.78 20.89
C ALA A 59 -6.70 1.43 21.61
N ASP A 60 -6.14 0.72 22.59
CA ASP A 60 -4.99 1.21 23.36
C ASP A 60 -3.75 1.41 22.47
N ARG A 61 -3.55 0.53 21.48
CA ARG A 61 -2.43 0.63 20.53
C ARG A 61 -2.61 1.79 19.56
N PHE A 62 -3.84 2.04 19.11
CA PHE A 62 -4.17 3.21 18.32
C PHE A 62 -3.87 4.47 19.11
N GLU A 63 -4.38 4.56 20.35
CA GLU A 63 -4.17 5.71 21.22
C GLU A 63 -2.68 5.97 21.45
N ALA A 64 -1.89 4.94 21.78
CA ALA A 64 -0.45 5.08 22.00
C ALA A 64 0.30 5.56 20.75
N ALA A 65 -0.09 5.07 19.57
CA ALA A 65 0.51 5.49 18.30
C ALA A 65 0.08 6.92 17.92
N LEU A 66 -1.17 7.29 18.18
CA LEU A 66 -1.70 8.63 17.97
C LEU A 66 -1.00 9.65 18.89
N GLN A 67 -0.82 9.34 20.17
CA GLN A 67 -0.08 10.20 21.10
C GLN A 67 1.37 10.42 20.65
N THR A 68 1.99 9.40 20.04
CA THR A 68 3.32 9.57 19.42
C THR A 68 3.24 10.55 18.24
N ALA A 69 2.22 10.46 17.39
CA ALA A 69 2.03 11.38 16.28
C ALA A 69 1.79 12.82 16.76
N LEU A 70 0.92 13.02 17.75
CA LEU A 70 0.56 14.32 18.31
C LEU A 70 1.77 15.04 18.91
N SER A 71 2.49 14.38 19.82
CA SER A 71 3.69 14.95 20.46
C SER A 71 4.77 15.40 19.48
N HIS A 72 4.92 14.69 18.35
CA HIS A 72 5.89 15.06 17.32
C HIS A 72 5.34 16.14 16.38
N SER A 73 4.03 16.16 16.11
CA SER A 73 3.41 17.23 15.30
C SER A 73 3.45 18.59 15.98
N GLU A 74 3.47 18.65 17.32
CA GLU A 74 3.65 19.90 18.06
C GLU A 74 5.08 20.47 17.93
N ALA A 75 6.06 19.60 17.65
CA ALA A 75 7.47 19.97 17.57
C ALA A 75 7.94 20.38 16.16
N THR A 76 7.13 20.14 15.12
CA THR A 76 7.50 20.46 13.73
C THR A 76 6.30 20.58 12.79
N ASP A 77 6.37 21.54 11.87
CA ASP A 77 5.39 21.67 10.77
C ASP A 77 5.61 20.63 9.65
N SER A 78 6.72 19.90 9.68
CA SER A 78 7.03 18.90 8.66
C SER A 78 6.40 17.55 8.99
N ILE A 79 5.53 17.07 8.10
CA ILE A 79 4.89 15.76 8.25
C ILE A 79 5.90 14.59 8.23
N GLY A 80 7.03 14.72 7.55
CA GLY A 80 8.01 13.64 7.38
C GLY A 80 8.58 13.11 8.71
N PRO A 81 9.14 13.98 9.57
CA PRO A 81 9.53 13.59 10.93
C PRO A 81 8.42 12.95 11.76
N VAL A 82 7.16 13.39 11.63
CA VAL A 82 6.01 12.76 12.31
C VAL A 82 5.78 11.34 11.80
N VAL A 83 5.80 11.13 10.47
CA VAL A 83 5.70 9.80 9.85
C VAL A 83 6.84 8.89 10.33
N GLN A 84 8.07 9.39 10.40
CA GLN A 84 9.21 8.62 10.93
C GLN A 84 9.00 8.26 12.40
N ALA A 85 8.53 9.20 13.24
CA ALA A 85 8.30 8.96 14.65
C ALA A 85 7.23 7.89 14.89
N VAL A 86 6.12 7.97 14.17
CA VAL A 86 5.07 6.95 14.18
C VAL A 86 5.60 5.61 13.70
N GLY A 87 6.37 5.58 12.61
CA GLY A 87 6.98 4.33 12.15
C GLY A 87 7.88 3.69 13.21
N ARG A 88 8.65 4.50 13.95
CA ARG A 88 9.52 4.03 15.05
C ARG A 88 8.72 3.50 16.23
N HIS A 89 7.54 4.07 16.52
CA HIS A 89 6.64 3.57 17.56
C HIS A 89 6.33 2.08 17.35
N PHE A 90 6.22 1.64 16.09
CA PHE A 90 5.90 0.26 15.76
C PHE A 90 7.11 -0.68 15.77
N ARG A 91 8.32 -0.23 16.11
CA ARG A 91 9.52 -1.10 16.12
C ARG A 91 9.29 -2.38 16.93
N GLY A 92 9.66 -3.52 16.35
CA GLY A 92 9.48 -4.86 16.92
C GLY A 92 8.09 -5.46 16.71
N ARG A 93 7.11 -4.74 16.14
CA ARG A 93 5.83 -5.34 15.75
C ARG A 93 6.07 -6.39 14.65
N PRO A 94 5.51 -7.60 14.77
CA PRO A 94 5.81 -8.71 13.87
C PRO A 94 5.34 -8.44 12.44
N TYR A 95 6.00 -9.08 11.48
CA TYR A 95 5.51 -9.13 10.10
C TYR A 95 4.25 -9.98 10.01
N ARG A 96 3.22 -9.50 9.29
CA ARG A 96 1.99 -10.25 9.04
C ARG A 96 1.58 -10.11 7.58
N THR A 97 1.57 -11.22 6.85
CA THR A 97 1.13 -11.28 5.45
C THR A 97 -0.35 -11.64 5.35
N GLY A 98 -0.98 -11.29 4.22
CA GLY A 98 -2.36 -11.70 3.88
C GLY A 98 -3.45 -11.12 4.78
N THR A 99 -3.14 -10.13 5.62
CA THR A 99 -4.11 -9.60 6.59
C THR A 99 -5.29 -8.90 5.93
N LEU A 100 -5.07 -8.27 4.77
CA LEU A 100 -6.12 -7.58 4.02
C LEU A 100 -7.03 -8.54 3.25
N ASP A 101 -6.57 -9.77 3.00
CA ASP A 101 -7.32 -10.80 2.26
C ASP A 101 -7.96 -11.85 3.19
N ALA A 102 -7.77 -11.73 4.51
CA ALA A 102 -8.35 -12.64 5.49
C ALA A 102 -9.90 -12.60 5.50
N PRO A 103 -10.57 -11.44 5.39
CA PRO A 103 -12.02 -11.40 5.21
C PRO A 103 -12.44 -11.87 3.81
N THR A 104 -13.54 -12.61 3.71
CA THR A 104 -14.09 -13.08 2.43
C THR A 104 -14.69 -11.94 1.58
N THR A 105 -15.14 -10.86 2.21
CA THR A 105 -15.55 -9.62 1.53
C THR A 105 -14.52 -8.54 1.78
N GLU A 106 -14.15 -7.76 0.75
CA GLU A 106 -13.25 -6.64 0.93
C GLU A 106 -13.77 -5.71 2.03
N THR A 107 -12.97 -5.54 3.07
CA THR A 107 -13.28 -4.73 4.25
C THR A 107 -12.06 -3.89 4.57
N LEU A 108 -12.26 -2.68 5.08
CA LEU A 108 -11.15 -1.89 5.59
C LEU A 108 -10.59 -2.56 6.84
N VAL A 109 -9.47 -3.28 6.69
CA VAL A 109 -8.74 -3.89 7.80
C VAL A 109 -7.70 -2.90 8.34
N ALA A 110 -7.82 -2.53 9.61
CA ALA A 110 -6.83 -1.76 10.33
C ALA A 110 -6.27 -2.56 11.51
N ARG A 111 -4.95 -2.60 11.65
CA ARG A 111 -4.24 -3.35 12.69
C ARG A 111 -3.08 -2.54 13.23
N PHE A 112 -2.75 -2.79 14.49
CA PHE A 112 -1.62 -2.17 15.19
C PHE A 112 -0.72 -3.21 15.90
N ASP A 113 -1.02 -4.49 15.68
CA ASP A 113 -0.31 -5.62 16.30
C ASP A 113 0.71 -6.30 15.41
N GLY A 114 0.82 -5.86 14.17
CA GLY A 114 1.73 -6.39 13.16
C GLY A 114 1.31 -5.87 11.78
N PHE A 115 2.27 -5.88 10.85
CA PHE A 115 2.13 -5.25 9.55
C PHE A 115 2.86 -6.06 8.49
N ASP A 116 2.40 -6.00 7.25
CA ASP A 116 3.29 -6.17 6.11
C ASP A 116 3.97 -4.83 5.76
N CYS A 117 4.79 -4.80 4.72
CA CYS A 117 5.48 -3.58 4.32
C CYS A 117 4.54 -2.44 3.90
N VAL A 118 3.43 -2.74 3.23
CA VAL A 118 2.48 -1.75 2.72
C VAL A 118 1.63 -1.18 3.84
N THR A 119 0.98 -2.05 4.61
CA THR A 119 0.11 -1.66 5.73
C THR A 119 0.87 -0.87 6.80
N PHE A 120 2.16 -1.16 7.00
CA PHE A 120 3.04 -0.35 7.84
C PHE A 120 3.13 1.11 7.37
N VAL A 121 3.43 1.33 6.08
CA VAL A 121 3.54 2.68 5.49
C VAL A 121 2.19 3.40 5.54
N GLU A 122 1.10 2.73 5.16
CA GLU A 122 -0.25 3.31 5.16
C GLU A 122 -0.69 3.72 6.56
N THR A 123 -0.46 2.89 7.57
CA THR A 123 -0.80 3.20 8.96
C THR A 123 0.02 4.38 9.49
N ALA A 124 1.33 4.41 9.23
CA ALA A 124 2.19 5.51 9.66
C ALA A 124 1.79 6.84 9.02
N LEU A 125 1.49 6.84 7.71
CA LEU A 125 1.04 8.03 7.00
C LEU A 125 -0.35 8.49 7.46
N ALA A 126 -1.30 7.57 7.66
CA ALA A 126 -2.65 7.90 8.13
C ALA A 126 -2.63 8.58 9.51
N LEU A 127 -1.85 8.05 10.46
CA LEU A 127 -1.71 8.61 11.80
C LEU A 127 -1.05 10.00 11.78
N ALA A 128 0.05 10.15 11.05
CA ALA A 128 0.76 11.44 10.96
C ALA A 128 -0.14 12.53 10.35
N ARG A 129 -0.89 12.21 9.28
CA ARG A 129 -1.86 13.12 8.68
C ARG A 129 -3.03 13.42 9.62
N GLY A 130 -3.51 12.44 10.38
CA GLY A 130 -4.56 12.63 11.38
C GLY A 130 -4.16 13.63 12.47
N ALA A 131 -2.98 13.43 13.05
CA ALA A 131 -2.41 14.33 14.06
C ALA A 131 -2.25 15.76 13.52
N GLN A 132 -1.70 15.94 12.32
CA GLN A 132 -1.52 17.26 11.72
C GLN A 132 -2.86 17.98 11.44
N ALA A 133 -3.92 17.23 11.15
CA ALA A 133 -5.25 17.77 10.93
C ALA A 133 -6.06 17.95 12.23
N SER A 134 -5.46 17.68 13.39
CA SER A 134 -6.14 17.61 14.69
C SER A 134 -7.36 16.67 14.70
N ASP A 135 -7.34 15.66 13.84
CA ASP A 135 -8.38 14.63 13.73
C ASP A 135 -7.90 13.38 14.49
N THR A 136 -8.19 13.37 15.78
CA THR A 136 -7.69 12.40 16.77
C THR A 136 -8.59 11.17 16.92
N THR A 137 -9.65 11.06 16.12
CA THR A 137 -10.60 9.96 16.25
C THR A 137 -10.14 8.73 15.48
N TYR A 138 -10.49 7.53 15.98
CA TYR A 138 -10.27 6.29 15.23
C TYR A 138 -10.98 6.32 13.87
N ALA A 139 -12.20 6.87 13.82
CA ALA A 139 -12.94 7.06 12.57
C ALA A 139 -12.20 7.96 11.57
N GLY A 140 -11.57 9.04 12.05
CA GLY A 140 -10.72 9.92 11.26
C GLY A 140 -9.48 9.22 10.70
N PHE A 141 -8.80 8.42 11.54
CA PHE A 141 -7.72 7.54 11.11
C PHE A 141 -8.19 6.55 10.04
N ALA A 142 -9.30 5.85 10.28
CA ALA A 142 -9.83 4.84 9.36
C ALA A 142 -10.23 5.45 8.01
N ARG A 143 -10.83 6.65 8.01
CA ARG A 143 -11.12 7.40 6.78
C ARG A 143 -9.85 7.68 6.00
N ARG A 144 -8.80 8.21 6.65
CA ARG A 144 -7.52 8.50 5.98
C ARG A 144 -6.83 7.24 5.47
N LEU A 145 -6.96 6.13 6.19
CA LEU A 145 -6.45 4.83 5.75
C LEU A 145 -7.18 4.36 4.49
N ALA A 146 -8.52 4.44 4.47
CA ALA A 146 -9.32 4.09 3.31
C ALA A 146 -9.01 4.98 2.11
N GLU A 147 -8.92 6.29 2.32
CA GLU A 147 -8.55 7.25 1.28
C GLU A 147 -7.19 6.94 0.67
N GLN A 148 -6.24 6.39 1.43
CA GLN A 148 -4.92 6.01 0.89
C GLN A 148 -4.95 4.70 0.13
N ARG A 149 -5.70 3.72 0.63
CA ARG A 149 -5.68 2.33 0.17
C ARG A 149 -6.57 2.08 -1.05
N TYR A 150 -7.66 2.81 -1.19
CA TYR A 150 -8.62 2.64 -2.28
C TYR A 150 -8.51 3.78 -3.28
N ARG A 151 -8.50 3.42 -4.56
CA ARG A 151 -8.28 4.30 -5.71
C ARG A 151 -9.22 5.48 -5.70
N GLY A 152 -8.68 6.67 -5.92
CA GLY A 152 -9.43 7.92 -5.89
C GLY A 152 -10.04 8.26 -4.52
N GLY A 153 -9.67 7.54 -3.45
CA GLY A 153 -10.40 7.58 -2.18
C GLY A 153 -11.81 7.01 -2.28
N GLY A 154 -12.05 6.15 -3.26
CA GLY A 154 -13.35 5.55 -3.55
C GLY A 154 -13.81 4.51 -2.52
N PRO A 155 -14.93 3.82 -2.79
CA PRO A 155 -15.48 2.83 -1.88
C PRO A 155 -14.52 1.65 -1.66
N VAL A 156 -14.63 1.03 -0.49
CA VAL A 156 -13.95 -0.21 -0.14
C VAL A 156 -14.37 -1.31 -1.13
N GLY A 157 -13.43 -1.78 -1.92
CA GLY A 157 -13.66 -2.82 -2.92
C GLY A 157 -12.35 -3.39 -3.44
N TYR A 158 -12.32 -4.70 -3.72
CA TYR A 158 -11.08 -5.41 -4.02
C TYR A 158 -10.35 -4.82 -5.23
N CYS A 159 -11.05 -4.56 -6.33
CA CYS A 159 -10.44 -3.90 -7.50
C CYS A 159 -10.19 -2.41 -7.29
N GLY A 160 -10.88 -1.79 -6.33
CA GLY A 160 -10.61 -0.42 -5.89
C GLY A 160 -9.32 -0.33 -5.08
N ARG A 161 -8.89 -1.41 -4.42
CA ARG A 161 -7.65 -1.45 -3.66
C ARG A 161 -6.44 -1.27 -4.59
N LEU A 162 -5.50 -0.45 -4.16
CA LEU A 162 -4.29 -0.10 -4.91
C LEU A 162 -3.22 -1.18 -4.67
N HIS A 163 -3.32 -2.31 -5.39
CA HIS A 163 -2.43 -3.48 -5.21
C HIS A 163 -1.01 -3.27 -5.74
N TYR A 164 -0.85 -2.51 -6.82
CA TYR A 164 0.46 -2.12 -7.36
C TYR A 164 0.93 -0.85 -6.64
N PHE A 165 2.06 -0.91 -5.93
CA PHE A 165 2.46 0.18 -5.04
C PHE A 165 2.89 1.45 -5.81
N THR A 166 3.33 1.33 -7.06
CA THR A 166 3.53 2.48 -7.95
C THR A 166 2.20 3.16 -8.32
N GLU A 167 1.10 2.39 -8.45
CA GLU A 167 -0.25 2.95 -8.53
C GLU A 167 -0.63 3.67 -7.25
N TRP A 168 -0.36 3.04 -6.10
CA TRP A 168 -0.63 3.64 -4.79
C TRP A 168 0.03 5.01 -4.67
N ILE A 169 1.32 5.12 -5.04
CA ILE A 169 2.05 6.39 -5.04
C ILE A 169 1.44 7.39 -6.02
N ALA A 170 1.13 6.98 -7.25
CA ALA A 170 0.59 7.86 -8.27
C ALA A 170 -0.80 8.40 -7.88
N ASP A 171 -1.70 7.54 -7.43
CA ASP A 171 -3.05 7.88 -7.01
C ASP A 171 -3.03 8.83 -5.80
N ASN A 172 -2.27 8.50 -4.76
CA ASN A 172 -2.10 9.38 -3.60
C ASN A 172 -1.42 10.71 -3.96
N ALA A 173 -0.57 10.75 -5.00
CA ALA A 173 0.00 12.01 -5.48
C ALA A 173 -1.00 12.90 -6.22
N THR A 174 -1.93 12.33 -6.99
CA THR A 174 -3.01 13.11 -7.62
C THR A 174 -3.95 13.77 -6.61
N ARG A 175 -3.98 13.23 -5.38
CA ARG A 175 -4.81 13.71 -4.27
C ARG A 175 -4.01 14.51 -3.22
N ASP A 176 -2.78 14.91 -3.55
CA ASP A 176 -1.86 15.68 -2.68
C ASP A 176 -1.62 15.04 -1.30
N HIS A 177 -1.69 13.71 -1.20
CA HIS A 177 -1.29 12.99 0.01
C HIS A 177 0.22 12.78 0.08
N VAL A 178 0.83 12.60 -1.09
CA VAL A 178 2.27 12.46 -1.28
C VAL A 178 2.72 13.24 -2.52
N GLN A 179 4.00 13.54 -2.63
CA GLN A 179 4.61 14.11 -3.81
C GLN A 179 5.61 13.12 -4.39
N ARG A 180 5.47 12.77 -5.68
CA ARG A 180 6.47 11.96 -6.38
C ARG A 180 7.77 12.74 -6.51
N LEU A 181 8.89 12.15 -6.06
CA LEU A 181 10.21 12.79 -6.18
C LEU A 181 10.99 12.32 -7.39
N GLY A 182 10.52 11.31 -8.13
CA GLY A 182 11.32 10.67 -9.19
C GLY A 182 11.84 11.61 -10.29
N ALA A 183 11.16 12.71 -10.61
CA ALA A 183 11.69 13.71 -11.54
C ALA A 183 12.78 14.59 -10.90
N GLN A 184 12.60 14.99 -9.64
CA GLN A 184 13.57 15.76 -8.86
C GLN A 184 14.86 14.96 -8.62
N LEU A 185 14.73 13.65 -8.39
CA LEU A 185 15.85 12.73 -8.15
C LEU A 185 16.48 12.21 -9.46
N GLU A 186 16.18 12.84 -10.60
CA GLU A 186 16.69 12.44 -11.93
C GLU A 186 16.47 10.95 -12.27
N GLY A 187 15.36 10.39 -11.76
CA GLY A 187 15.01 8.99 -11.92
C GLY A 187 14.67 8.61 -13.35
N ARG A 188 14.95 7.34 -13.67
CA ARG A 188 14.63 6.70 -14.95
C ARG A 188 13.16 6.30 -14.96
N PRO A 189 12.44 6.48 -16.10
CA PRO A 189 11.07 6.00 -16.21
C PRO A 189 11.03 4.47 -16.09
N LEU A 190 10.17 3.96 -15.22
CA LEU A 190 9.81 2.55 -15.17
C LEU A 190 8.92 2.26 -16.39
N ARG A 191 9.35 1.36 -17.27
CA ARG A 191 8.65 1.08 -18.54
C ARG A 191 8.00 -0.29 -18.57
N ASP A 192 8.18 -1.07 -17.52
CA ASP A 192 7.66 -2.43 -17.44
C ASP A 192 6.13 -2.43 -17.47
N THR A 193 5.60 -3.51 -18.05
CA THR A 193 4.17 -3.77 -18.06
C THR A 193 3.76 -4.22 -16.67
N LEU A 194 2.63 -3.70 -16.17
CA LEU A 194 2.06 -4.12 -14.89
C LEU A 194 0.91 -5.08 -15.15
N ASP A 195 1.19 -6.38 -15.07
CA ASP A 195 0.24 -7.47 -15.32
C ASP A 195 0.52 -8.75 -14.48
N PHE A 196 1.32 -8.65 -13.42
CA PHE A 196 1.68 -9.78 -12.57
C PHE A 196 0.46 -10.51 -12.01
N MET A 197 -0.55 -9.79 -11.48
CA MET A 197 -1.72 -10.41 -10.88
C MET A 197 -2.53 -11.22 -11.90
N SER A 198 -2.75 -10.69 -13.11
CA SER A 198 -3.51 -11.43 -14.12
C SER A 198 -2.73 -12.58 -14.76
N THR A 199 -1.41 -12.45 -14.89
CA THR A 199 -0.53 -13.51 -15.40
C THR A 199 -0.26 -14.61 -14.37
N HIS A 200 -0.48 -14.34 -13.08
CA HIS A 200 -0.31 -15.28 -11.98
C HIS A 200 -1.62 -15.54 -11.22
N ARG A 201 -2.74 -15.70 -11.96
CA ARG A 201 -4.08 -15.89 -11.38
C ARG A 201 -4.16 -16.88 -10.22
N SER A 202 -3.48 -18.02 -10.33
CA SER A 202 -3.51 -19.08 -9.32
C SER A 202 -2.82 -18.72 -8.00
N ALA A 203 -2.04 -17.64 -7.95
CA ALA A 203 -1.38 -17.17 -6.74
C ALA A 203 -2.30 -16.37 -5.81
N TYR A 204 -3.53 -16.06 -6.23
CA TYR A 204 -4.45 -15.19 -5.52
C TYR A 204 -5.79 -15.87 -5.27
N ASP A 205 -5.98 -16.44 -4.08
CA ASP A 205 -7.20 -17.16 -3.68
C ASP A 205 -8.48 -16.35 -3.94
N ARG A 206 -8.40 -15.02 -3.77
CA ARG A 206 -9.49 -14.07 -3.99
C ARG A 206 -10.16 -14.23 -5.36
N PHE A 207 -9.39 -14.44 -6.42
CA PHE A 207 -9.88 -14.49 -7.80
C PHE A 207 -9.38 -15.69 -8.62
N ALA A 208 -8.67 -16.63 -7.98
CA ALA A 208 -8.21 -17.86 -8.61
C ALA A 208 -9.35 -18.62 -9.28
N THR A 209 -10.53 -18.66 -8.65
CA THR A 209 -11.74 -19.34 -9.16
C THR A 209 -12.92 -18.39 -9.38
N ASP A 210 -12.75 -17.08 -9.23
CA ASP A 210 -13.78 -16.06 -9.48
C ASP A 210 -13.48 -15.32 -10.79
N ASP A 211 -14.20 -15.66 -11.85
CA ASP A 211 -14.01 -15.07 -13.18
C ASP A 211 -14.41 -13.58 -13.24
N SER A 212 -15.40 -13.17 -12.45
CA SER A 212 -15.84 -11.77 -12.39
C SER A 212 -14.75 -10.91 -11.76
N LEU A 213 -14.23 -11.35 -10.62
CA LEU A 213 -13.16 -10.64 -9.93
C LEU A 213 -11.86 -10.66 -10.76
N PHE A 214 -11.57 -11.76 -11.45
CA PHE A 214 -10.43 -11.84 -12.37
C PHE A 214 -10.57 -10.87 -13.56
N ALA A 215 -11.75 -10.76 -14.17
CA ALA A 215 -11.99 -9.79 -15.24
C ALA A 215 -11.74 -8.36 -14.75
N CYS A 216 -12.19 -8.04 -13.54
CA CYS A 216 -11.98 -6.76 -12.89
C CYS A 216 -10.48 -6.44 -12.63
N VAL A 217 -9.67 -7.45 -12.23
CA VAL A 217 -8.20 -7.32 -12.13
C VAL A 217 -7.57 -7.01 -13.50
N ARG A 218 -8.00 -7.69 -14.56
CA ARG A 218 -7.48 -7.44 -15.92
C ARG A 218 -7.79 -6.03 -16.42
N GLU A 219 -9.00 -5.52 -16.13
CA GLU A 219 -9.38 -4.15 -16.46
C GLU A 219 -8.56 -3.11 -15.69
N MET A 220 -8.35 -3.36 -14.40
CA MET A 220 -7.45 -2.54 -13.57
C MET A 220 -6.05 -2.46 -14.18
N GLU A 221 -5.45 -3.60 -14.53
CA GLU A 221 -4.12 -3.64 -15.15
C GLU A 221 -4.09 -3.01 -16.55
N ALA A 222 -5.16 -3.13 -17.33
CA ALA A 222 -5.27 -2.43 -18.63
C ALA A 222 -5.21 -0.91 -18.46
N ARG A 223 -5.94 -0.37 -17.48
CA ARG A 223 -5.91 1.05 -17.13
C ARG A 223 -4.53 1.47 -16.62
N LEU A 224 -3.92 0.66 -15.76
CA LEU A 224 -2.57 0.91 -15.24
C LEU A 224 -1.53 1.01 -16.35
N ARG A 225 -1.54 0.05 -17.28
CA ARG A 225 -0.66 0.06 -18.45
C ARG A 225 -0.84 1.32 -19.29
N ALA A 226 -2.09 1.79 -19.47
CA ALA A 226 -2.36 3.03 -20.19
C ALA A 226 -1.83 4.27 -19.44
N GLN A 227 -1.99 4.31 -18.11
CA GLN A 227 -1.48 5.40 -17.27
C GLN A 227 0.06 5.43 -17.27
N GLN A 228 0.72 4.29 -17.09
CA GLN A 228 2.18 4.16 -17.06
C GLN A 228 2.82 4.59 -18.39
N ARG A 229 2.17 4.30 -19.54
CA ARG A 229 2.65 4.78 -20.85
C ARG A 229 2.59 6.31 -20.98
N ARG A 230 1.61 6.96 -20.36
CA ARG A 230 1.41 8.42 -20.44
C ARG A 230 2.27 9.18 -19.46
N ASP A 231 2.35 8.71 -18.22
CA ASP A 231 3.07 9.37 -17.13
C ASP A 231 3.78 8.30 -16.26
N PRO A 232 4.92 7.76 -16.74
CA PRO A 232 5.61 6.69 -16.06
C PRO A 232 6.15 7.16 -14.72
N VAL A 233 5.92 6.34 -13.69
CA VAL A 233 6.65 6.48 -12.42
C VAL A 233 8.16 6.36 -12.69
N ARG A 234 8.95 7.19 -12.01
CA ARG A 234 10.40 7.23 -12.15
C ARG A 234 11.10 6.67 -10.93
N TYR A 235 12.13 5.86 -11.15
CA TYR A 235 12.93 5.25 -10.10
C TYR A 235 14.40 5.70 -10.18
N VAL A 236 15.03 5.83 -9.02
CA VAL A 236 16.48 6.00 -8.90
C VAL A 236 17.12 4.61 -9.03
N PRO A 237 18.03 4.38 -10.00
CA PRO A 237 18.69 3.09 -10.16
C PRO A 237 19.41 2.64 -8.90
N GLN A 238 19.46 1.32 -8.66
CA GLN A 238 20.02 0.73 -7.44
C GLN A 238 21.40 1.32 -7.10
N ASP A 239 22.31 1.42 -8.07
CA ASP A 239 23.68 1.92 -7.85
C ASP A 239 23.79 3.44 -7.68
N SER A 240 22.70 4.18 -7.89
CA SER A 240 22.64 5.64 -7.77
C SER A 240 21.90 6.10 -6.51
N ILE A 241 21.41 5.19 -5.67
CA ILE A 241 20.60 5.52 -4.48
C ILE A 241 21.39 6.42 -3.51
N ARG A 242 22.67 6.13 -3.26
CA ARG A 242 23.50 6.97 -2.38
C ARG A 242 23.72 8.39 -2.92
N ALA A 243 23.73 8.56 -4.24
CA ALA A 243 23.98 9.85 -4.86
C ALA A 243 22.86 10.88 -4.62
N VAL A 244 21.70 10.43 -4.14
CA VAL A 244 20.54 11.29 -3.86
C VAL A 244 20.20 11.42 -2.38
N TYR A 245 21.06 10.93 -1.47
CA TYR A 245 20.80 10.94 -0.02
C TYR A 245 20.54 12.33 0.55
N ASP A 246 21.22 13.35 0.03
CA ASP A 246 21.07 14.77 0.41
C ASP A 246 19.68 15.33 0.08
N GLN A 247 18.96 14.71 -0.85
CA GLN A 247 17.60 15.08 -1.24
C GLN A 247 16.52 14.30 -0.50
N LEU A 248 16.88 13.20 0.16
CA LEU A 248 15.97 12.38 0.96
C LEU A 248 15.74 13.01 2.34
N ARG A 249 14.53 12.85 2.87
CA ARG A 249 14.12 13.38 4.18
C ARG A 249 13.48 12.30 5.01
N ALA A 250 13.54 12.48 6.33
CA ALA A 250 12.85 11.63 7.30
C ALA A 250 11.39 11.41 6.89
N GLY A 251 10.97 10.15 6.86
CA GLY A 251 9.59 9.77 6.51
C GLY A 251 9.25 9.80 5.02
N ASP A 252 10.18 10.14 4.12
CA ASP A 252 9.97 9.89 2.69
C ASP A 252 9.68 8.39 2.49
N ILE A 253 8.67 8.08 1.68
CA ILE A 253 8.24 6.73 1.36
C ILE A 253 9.13 6.19 0.24
N VAL A 254 9.68 5.00 0.44
CA VAL A 254 10.57 4.32 -0.51
C VAL A 254 9.91 3.03 -0.97
N ALA A 255 9.70 2.89 -2.27
CA ALA A 255 9.25 1.66 -2.89
C ALA A 255 10.41 1.01 -3.65
N LEU A 256 10.77 -0.21 -3.28
CA LEU A 256 11.84 -0.97 -3.87
C LEU A 256 11.32 -1.69 -5.13
N VAL A 257 11.70 -1.14 -6.28
CA VAL A 257 11.31 -1.60 -7.63
C VAL A 257 11.89 -2.96 -8.02
N SER A 258 11.03 -3.91 -8.39
CA SER A 258 11.43 -5.25 -8.80
C SER A 258 11.90 -5.31 -10.27
N SER A 259 12.68 -6.34 -10.61
CA SER A 259 12.97 -6.79 -11.99
C SER A 259 12.10 -7.97 -12.42
N ILE A 260 11.16 -8.41 -11.58
CA ILE A 260 10.23 -9.48 -11.93
C ILE A 260 9.23 -8.94 -12.94
N ASP A 261 9.11 -9.63 -14.08
CA ASP A 261 8.18 -9.26 -15.14
C ASP A 261 6.76 -9.12 -14.59
N GLY A 262 6.09 -8.01 -14.94
CA GLY A 262 4.72 -7.72 -14.49
C GLY A 262 4.62 -7.04 -13.13
N LEU A 263 5.65 -7.11 -12.27
CA LEU A 263 5.61 -6.67 -10.87
C LEU A 263 6.42 -5.38 -10.67
N ASP A 264 5.79 -4.37 -10.08
CA ASP A 264 6.43 -3.06 -9.89
C ASP A 264 7.32 -3.01 -8.65
N VAL A 265 6.83 -3.42 -7.48
CA VAL A 265 7.48 -3.20 -6.19
C VAL A 265 7.49 -4.49 -5.40
N ALA A 266 8.66 -4.88 -4.90
CA ALA A 266 8.81 -6.07 -4.06
C ALA A 266 8.70 -5.74 -2.56
N HIS A 267 9.05 -4.52 -2.16
CA HIS A 267 9.09 -4.11 -0.76
C HIS A 267 8.97 -2.60 -0.61
N THR A 268 8.50 -2.12 0.54
CA THR A 268 8.37 -0.69 0.80
C THR A 268 8.71 -0.33 2.26
N GLY A 269 9.00 0.94 2.50
CA GLY A 269 9.32 1.46 3.82
C GLY A 269 9.47 2.98 3.83
N LEU A 270 10.07 3.48 4.90
CA LEU A 270 10.26 4.91 5.16
C LEU A 270 11.76 5.21 5.25
N VAL A 271 12.19 6.32 4.65
CA VAL A 271 13.52 6.88 4.88
C VAL A 271 13.67 7.16 6.36
N TYR A 272 14.70 6.58 6.96
CA TYR A 272 15.09 6.81 8.34
C TYR A 272 16.32 7.72 8.38
N VAL A 273 16.15 8.90 8.96
CA VAL A 273 17.24 9.82 9.31
C VAL A 273 17.47 9.70 10.81
N PRO A 274 18.61 9.12 11.24
CA PRO A 274 18.95 9.04 12.66
C PRO A 274 19.10 10.44 13.29
N PRO A 275 18.75 10.60 14.57
CA PRO A 275 19.06 11.83 15.32
C PRO A 275 20.57 12.13 15.27
N ASP A 276 20.93 13.42 15.18
CA ASP A 276 22.32 13.92 15.26
C ASP A 276 23.30 13.31 14.24
N SER A 277 22.78 12.81 13.12
CA SER A 277 23.57 12.08 12.13
C SER A 277 23.85 12.91 10.88
N GLY A 278 25.04 12.75 10.31
CA GLY A 278 25.50 13.51 9.16
C GLY A 278 24.73 13.18 7.87
N PRO A 279 24.92 13.94 6.78
CA PRO A 279 24.16 13.81 5.53
C PRO A 279 24.29 12.45 4.81
N ASN A 280 25.14 11.53 5.31
CA ASN A 280 25.44 10.25 4.66
C ASN A 280 24.93 9.02 5.42
N THR A 281 24.10 9.21 6.44
CA THR A 281 23.54 8.14 7.28
C THR A 281 22.03 8.03 7.07
N ILE A 282 21.61 7.61 5.87
CA ILE A 282 20.20 7.30 5.58
C ILE A 282 19.97 5.80 5.74
N GLY A 283 19.01 5.42 6.58
CA GLY A 283 18.52 4.05 6.73
C GLY A 283 17.14 3.83 6.11
N LEU A 284 16.64 2.61 6.23
CA LEU A 284 15.27 2.25 5.89
C LEU A 284 14.55 1.75 7.14
N LEU A 285 13.45 2.38 7.50
CA LEU A 285 12.50 1.92 8.51
C LEU A 285 11.37 1.15 7.81
N HIS A 286 11.24 -0.15 8.07
CA HIS A 286 10.31 -1.02 7.33
C HIS A 286 9.88 -2.23 8.16
N ALA A 287 8.76 -2.87 7.78
CA ALA A 287 8.38 -4.18 8.29
C ALA A 287 9.19 -5.27 7.55
N SER A 288 10.17 -5.87 8.22
CA SER A 288 10.97 -7.01 7.73
C SER A 288 10.27 -8.34 8.02
N LEU A 289 10.36 -9.30 7.10
CA LEU A 289 9.85 -10.67 7.30
C LEU A 289 10.43 -11.34 8.56
N THR A 290 11.69 -11.07 8.89
CA THR A 290 12.41 -11.71 10.00
C THR A 290 12.28 -10.95 11.32
N ASP A 291 12.47 -9.64 11.28
CA ASP A 291 12.66 -8.82 12.49
C ASP A 291 11.42 -7.98 12.85
N GLY A 292 10.34 -8.13 12.09
CA GLY A 292 9.20 -7.22 12.17
C GLY A 292 9.60 -5.80 11.78
N VAL A 293 8.92 -4.79 12.33
CA VAL A 293 9.27 -3.39 12.07
C VAL A 293 10.65 -3.09 12.64
N THR A 294 11.59 -2.76 11.77
CA THR A 294 13.01 -2.55 12.11
C THR A 294 13.62 -1.41 11.29
N VAL A 295 14.82 -0.99 11.67
CA VAL A 295 15.64 -0.06 10.90
C VAL A 295 16.81 -0.83 10.30
N SER A 296 16.82 -0.96 8.98
CA SER A 296 17.99 -1.40 8.24
C SER A 296 18.93 -0.22 8.03
N PRO A 297 20.17 -0.27 8.54
CA PRO A 297 21.14 0.81 8.33
C PRO A 297 21.57 0.86 6.87
N ASP A 298 21.87 2.07 6.38
CA ASP A 298 22.39 2.31 5.03
C ASP A 298 21.47 1.78 3.91
N LEU A 299 20.54 2.62 3.47
CA LEU A 299 19.52 2.30 2.47
C LEU A 299 20.11 1.65 1.20
N GLN A 300 21.12 2.25 0.58
CA GLN A 300 21.85 1.73 -0.59
C GLN A 300 22.38 0.31 -0.35
N ARG A 301 22.99 0.06 0.81
CA ARG A 301 23.51 -1.26 1.15
C ARG A 301 22.38 -2.26 1.31
N TYR A 302 21.31 -1.89 2.01
CA TYR A 302 20.13 -2.73 2.20
C TYR A 302 19.46 -3.09 0.85
N VAL A 303 19.23 -2.12 -0.05
CA VAL A 303 18.61 -2.38 -1.36
C VAL A 303 19.43 -3.39 -2.19
N ARG A 304 20.77 -3.41 -2.05
CA ARG A 304 21.65 -4.40 -2.72
C ARG A 304 21.56 -5.81 -2.15
N THR A 305 21.01 -5.99 -0.95
CA THR A 305 20.79 -7.32 -0.36
C THR A 305 19.49 -7.98 -0.80
N ILE A 306 18.59 -7.21 -1.42
CA ILE A 306 17.31 -7.72 -1.90
C ILE A 306 17.50 -8.23 -3.33
N ASP A 307 17.21 -9.50 -3.53
CA ASP A 307 17.25 -10.12 -4.85
C ASP A 307 16.27 -9.46 -5.80
N ARG A 308 16.63 -9.43 -7.09
CA ARG A 308 15.79 -8.91 -8.18
C ARG A 308 15.39 -7.44 -8.02
N GLN A 309 16.16 -6.66 -7.28
CA GLN A 309 15.89 -5.25 -7.02
C GLN A 309 16.64 -4.31 -7.99
N ILE A 310 15.94 -3.40 -8.68
CA ILE A 310 16.57 -2.51 -9.69
C ILE A 310 16.73 -1.05 -9.28
N GLY A 311 16.11 -0.63 -8.19
CA GLY A 311 16.24 0.75 -7.70
C GLY A 311 15.16 1.15 -6.71
N MET A 312 14.82 2.43 -6.63
CA MET A 312 13.73 2.86 -5.74
C MET A 312 12.89 3.98 -6.34
N VAL A 313 11.58 3.92 -6.13
CA VAL A 313 10.70 5.07 -6.29
C VAL A 313 10.61 5.76 -4.94
N VAL A 314 10.63 7.10 -4.94
CA VAL A 314 10.51 7.88 -3.71
C VAL A 314 9.32 8.83 -3.81
N ALA A 315 8.53 8.86 -2.74
CA ALA A 315 7.44 9.80 -2.56
C ALA A 315 7.56 10.51 -1.21
N ARG A 316 7.28 11.80 -1.15
CA ARG A 316 7.33 12.61 0.07
C ARG A 316 5.93 12.82 0.63
N PRO A 317 5.64 12.46 1.89
CA PRO A 317 4.38 12.82 2.54
C PRO A 317 4.10 14.33 2.42
N ARG A 318 2.84 14.68 2.16
CA ARG A 318 2.39 16.07 2.06
C ARG A 318 1.56 16.45 3.27
N PRO A 319 1.71 17.69 3.76
CA PRO A 319 0.94 18.18 4.89
C PRO A 319 -0.56 18.19 4.57
N VAL A 320 -1.40 18.01 5.59
CA VAL A 320 -2.85 18.24 5.43
C VAL A 320 -3.07 19.75 5.30
N ARG A 321 -3.74 20.18 4.24
CA ARG A 321 -4.13 21.58 4.03
C ARG A 321 -5.55 21.82 4.52
#